data_AF-A0A8J6MAY7-F1
#
_entry.id   AF-A0A8J6MAY7-F1
#
_cell.length_a   1.000
_cell.length_b   1.000
_cell.length_c   1.000
_cell.angle_alpha   90.00
_cell.angle_beta   90.00
_cell.angle_gamma   90.00
#
_symmetry.space_group_name_H-M   'P 1'
#
loop_
_entity.id
_entity.type
_entity.pdbx_description
1 polymer ?
#
loop_
_entity_poly.entity_id
_entity_poly.type
_entity_poly.pdbx_seq_one_letter_code
_entity_poly.pdbx_strand_id
1 'polypeptide(L)'
;MEFIGTIVTHIYTSRAQLPVQGAAVAVTQKAPGGKHVLLALRTSDESGKTAPIAIPTPAPAAGQAPGAEQPFALCDVWCEAPSFAVKLLENVQVFPNVQTLLEIELIPLPEQTPPLSMTAPVEITPQNL
;
A
#
# COMPACT_ATOMS: atom_id res chain seq x y z
N MET A 1 -28.91 -4.81 3.48
CA MET A 1 -28.00 -4.77 4.63
C MET A 1 -26.59 -4.84 4.06
N GLU A 2 -25.79 -3.81 4.25
CA GLU A 2 -24.40 -3.81 3.79
C GLU A 2 -23.55 -4.54 4.83
N PHE A 3 -22.69 -5.44 4.37
CA PHE A 3 -21.73 -6.13 5.23
C PHE A 3 -20.38 -5.47 5.07
N ILE A 4 -19.61 -5.41 6.15
CA ILE A 4 -18.32 -4.72 6.18
C ILE A 4 -17.29 -5.69 6.71
N GLY A 5 -16.18 -5.83 5.99
CA GLY A 5 -14.95 -6.38 6.54
C GLY A 5 -13.97 -5.27 6.89
N THR A 6 -12.96 -5.57 7.68
CA THR A 6 -12.00 -4.58 8.15
C THR A 6 -10.58 -4.98 7.76
N ILE A 7 -9.80 -4.04 7.24
CA ILE A 7 -8.35 -4.21 7.05
C ILE A 7 -7.63 -3.39 8.11
N VAL A 8 -6.66 -4.03 8.77
CA VAL A 8 -5.60 -3.36 9.52
C VAL A 8 -4.29 -3.77 8.86
N THR A 9 -3.41 -2.81 8.61
CA THR A 9 -2.07 -3.10 8.07
C THR A 9 -1.02 -2.91 9.14
N HIS A 10 0.00 -3.74 9.14
CA HIS A 10 1.20 -3.61 9.95
C HIS A 10 2.41 -3.54 9.01
N ILE A 11 3.06 -2.39 9.00
CA ILE A 11 4.14 -2.05 8.09
C ILE A 11 5.45 -2.09 8.89
N TYR A 12 6.37 -2.91 8.41
CA TYR A 12 7.67 -3.06 9.03
C TYR A 12 8.77 -3.17 7.97
N THR A 13 10.01 -3.08 8.43
CA THR A 13 11.18 -3.35 7.61
C THR A 13 12.15 -4.28 8.34
N SER A 14 13.01 -4.94 7.57
CA SER A 14 14.00 -5.90 8.06
C SER A 14 13.39 -7.14 8.72
N ARG A 15 14.23 -8.17 8.92
CA ARG A 15 13.88 -9.39 9.64
C ARG A 15 13.55 -9.16 11.11
N ALA A 16 14.02 -8.04 11.68
CA ALA A 16 13.69 -7.63 13.04
C ALA A 16 12.29 -7.03 13.17
N GLN A 17 11.52 -6.91 12.08
CA GLN A 17 10.18 -6.31 12.03
C GLN A 17 10.14 -4.92 12.68
N LEU A 18 11.10 -4.07 12.32
CA LEU A 18 11.13 -2.70 12.81
C LEU A 18 9.93 -1.93 12.23
N PRO A 19 9.07 -1.33 13.07
CA PRO A 19 7.87 -0.65 12.58
C PRO A 19 8.25 0.55 11.73
N VAL A 20 7.56 0.74 10.60
CA VAL A 20 7.71 1.92 9.75
C VAL A 20 6.56 2.87 10.05
N GLN A 21 6.86 3.94 10.78
CA GLN A 21 5.93 5.03 11.05
C GLN A 21 5.77 5.93 9.82
N GLY A 22 4.57 6.48 9.60
CA GLY A 22 4.33 7.46 8.54
C GLY A 22 4.20 6.87 7.14
N ALA A 23 4.13 5.55 6.99
CA ALA A 23 3.87 4.90 5.71
C ALA A 23 2.42 5.18 5.28
N ALA A 24 2.24 5.65 4.04
CA ALA A 24 0.92 5.85 3.46
C ALA A 24 0.42 4.55 2.84
N VAL A 25 -0.82 4.19 3.19
CA VAL A 25 -1.48 2.96 2.77
C VAL A 25 -2.78 3.32 2.05
N ALA A 26 -2.84 3.04 0.76
CA ALA A 26 -4.03 3.23 -0.05
C ALA A 26 -4.69 1.88 -0.35
N VAL A 27 -5.96 1.74 0.00
CA VAL A 27 -6.76 0.57 -0.35
C VAL A 27 -7.65 0.94 -1.53
N THR A 28 -7.55 0.15 -2.60
CA THR A 28 -8.29 0.37 -3.85
C THR A 28 -9.08 -0.88 -4.23
N GLN A 29 -10.12 -0.71 -5.04
CA GLN A 29 -10.88 -1.82 -5.59
C GLN A 29 -10.97 -1.69 -7.11
N LYS A 30 -10.75 -2.81 -7.81
CA LYS A 30 -10.93 -2.90 -9.26
C LYS A 30 -12.41 -2.78 -9.59
N ALA A 31 -12.80 -1.68 -10.23
CA ALA A 31 -14.12 -1.47 -10.78
C ALA A 31 -14.24 -2.09 -12.19
N PRO A 32 -15.47 -2.36 -12.66
CA PRO A 32 -15.71 -2.79 -14.03
C PRO A 32 -15.05 -1.84 -15.03
N GLY A 33 -14.32 -2.40 -16.01
CA GLY A 33 -13.55 -1.62 -16.98
C GLY A 33 -12.12 -1.28 -16.58
N GLY A 34 -11.58 -1.91 -15.52
CA GLY A 34 -10.16 -1.83 -15.15
C GLY A 34 -9.75 -0.57 -14.39
N LYS A 35 -10.71 0.26 -13.98
CA LYS A 35 -10.44 1.44 -13.14
C LYS A 35 -10.24 1.00 -11.69
N HIS A 36 -9.27 1.58 -11.01
CA HIS A 36 -9.11 1.41 -9.56
C HIS A 36 -9.84 2.55 -8.85
N VAL A 37 -10.78 2.19 -7.98
CA VAL A 37 -11.49 3.13 -7.10
C VAL A 37 -10.79 3.16 -5.75
N LEU A 38 -10.38 4.34 -5.30
CA LEU A 38 -9.80 4.53 -3.98
C LEU A 38 -10.90 4.37 -2.91
N LEU A 39 -10.75 3.38 -2.04
CA LEU A 39 -11.66 3.14 -0.93
C LEU A 39 -11.23 3.93 0.31
N ALA A 40 -9.93 3.93 0.61
CA ALA A 40 -9.38 4.62 1.76
C ALA A 40 -7.88 4.92 1.60
N LEU A 41 -7.44 5.96 2.28
CA LEU A 41 -6.03 6.27 2.53
C LEU A 41 -5.82 6.36 4.05
N ARG A 42 -4.78 5.70 4.55
CA ARG A 42 -4.36 5.74 5.96
C ARG A 42 -2.86 5.93 6.06
N THR A 43 -2.42 6.32 7.24
CA THR A 43 -1.01 6.45 7.58
C THR A 43 -0.71 5.57 8.77
N SER A 44 0.46 4.91 8.79
CA SER A 44 0.89 4.10 9.92
C SER A 44 1.32 4.93 11.12
N ASP A 45 0.98 4.47 12.32
CA ASP A 45 1.39 5.03 13.60
C ASP A 45 2.80 4.56 14.02
N GLU A 46 3.23 4.91 15.23
CA GLU A 46 4.53 4.54 15.80
C GLU A 46 4.75 3.02 15.94
N SER A 47 3.68 2.23 15.98
CA SER A 47 3.72 0.77 16.00
C SER A 47 3.75 0.17 14.58
N GLY A 48 3.82 1.02 13.55
CA GLY A 48 3.74 0.60 12.15
C GLY A 48 2.33 0.20 11.73
N LYS A 49 1.30 0.44 12.54
CA LYS A 49 -0.07 0.00 12.26
C LYS A 49 -0.93 1.12 11.70
N THR A 50 -1.85 0.79 10.81
CA THR A 50 -2.89 1.73 10.39
C THR A 50 -4.13 1.62 11.26
N ALA A 51 -4.87 2.72 11.38
CA ALA A 51 -6.23 2.65 11.91
C ALA A 51 -7.10 1.74 11.02
N PRO A 52 -8.05 0.99 11.60
CA PRO A 52 -8.93 0.09 10.85
C PRO A 52 -9.60 0.74 9.64
N ILE A 53 -9.61 0.02 8.51
CA ILE A 53 -10.22 0.42 7.25
C ILE A 53 -11.44 -0.45 6.97
N ALA A 54 -12.62 0.15 6.96
CA ALA A 54 -13.86 -0.52 6.59
C ALA A 54 -13.93 -0.73 5.07
N ILE A 55 -14.17 -1.97 4.66
CA ILE A 55 -14.31 -2.38 3.26
C ILE A 55 -15.71 -2.95 3.06
N PRO A 56 -16.50 -2.45 2.09
CA PRO A 56 -17.77 -3.06 1.72
C PRO A 56 -17.56 -4.49 1.22
N THR A 57 -18.32 -5.43 1.75
CA THR A 57 -18.24 -6.86 1.41
C THR A 57 -19.60 -7.43 1.01
N PRO A 58 -19.64 -8.47 0.16
CA PRO A 58 -20.85 -9.24 -0.10
C PRO A 58 -21.44 -9.86 1.17
N ALA A 59 -22.71 -10.30 1.09
CA ALA A 59 -23.35 -10.98 2.20
C ALA A 59 -22.67 -12.33 2.51
N PRO A 60 -22.56 -12.73 3.79
CA PRO A 60 -21.97 -14.03 4.17
C PRO A 60 -22.64 -15.26 3.54
N ALA A 61 -23.90 -15.12 3.11
CA ALA A 61 -24.65 -16.17 2.43
C ALA A 61 -24.35 -16.28 0.92
N ALA A 62 -23.63 -15.31 0.35
CA ALA A 62 -23.09 -15.43 -1.00
C ALA A 62 -22.11 -16.61 -1.05
N GLY A 63 -22.12 -17.41 -2.12
CA GLY A 63 -21.23 -18.58 -2.25
C GLY A 63 -21.79 -19.95 -1.84
N GLN A 64 -23.02 -20.04 -1.31
CA GLN A 64 -23.62 -21.32 -0.87
C GLN A 64 -24.21 -22.19 -2.00
N ALA A 65 -24.20 -21.71 -3.24
CA ALA A 65 -24.66 -22.44 -4.42
C ALA A 65 -23.55 -22.54 -5.48
N PRO A 66 -23.53 -23.61 -6.31
CA PRO A 66 -22.62 -23.70 -7.44
C PRO A 66 -22.81 -22.49 -8.39
N GLY A 67 -21.75 -21.71 -8.60
CA GLY A 67 -21.78 -20.49 -9.43
C GLY A 67 -22.23 -19.22 -8.70
N ALA A 68 -22.40 -19.26 -7.38
CA ALA A 68 -22.73 -18.08 -6.58
C ALA A 68 -21.58 -17.07 -6.51
N GLU A 69 -21.95 -15.81 -6.25
CA GLU A 69 -21.03 -14.69 -6.06
C GLU A 69 -20.02 -14.98 -4.95
N GLN A 70 -18.79 -14.48 -5.09
CA GLN A 70 -17.72 -14.75 -4.12
C GLN A 70 -18.10 -14.21 -2.73
N PRO A 71 -17.85 -14.96 -1.64
CA PRO A 71 -18.24 -14.57 -0.28
C PRO A 71 -17.35 -13.46 0.32
N PHE A 72 -16.47 -12.85 -0.48
CA PHE A 72 -15.50 -11.86 -0.05
C PHE A 72 -15.38 -10.72 -1.07
N ALA A 73 -14.95 -9.55 -0.59
CA ALA A 73 -14.52 -8.48 -1.47
C ALA A 73 -13.04 -8.68 -1.85
N LEU A 74 -12.70 -8.29 -3.08
CA LEU A 74 -11.31 -8.14 -3.52
C LEU A 74 -10.92 -6.67 -3.49
N CYS A 75 -9.74 -6.39 -2.96
CA CYS A 75 -9.12 -5.08 -2.98
C CYS A 75 -7.61 -5.21 -3.20
N ASP A 76 -6.99 -4.13 -3.69
CA ASP A 76 -5.55 -4.01 -3.76
C ASP A 76 -5.07 -2.99 -2.73
N VAL A 77 -3.94 -3.28 -2.09
CA VAL A 77 -3.35 -2.43 -1.06
C VAL A 77 -2.00 -1.94 -1.53
N TRP A 78 -1.87 -0.62 -1.64
CA TRP A 78 -0.64 0.09 -1.94
C TRP A 78 -0.05 0.61 -0.65
N CYS A 79 1.25 0.43 -0.47
CA CYS A 79 1.99 0.95 0.68
C CYS A 79 3.24 1.67 0.18
N GLU A 80 3.41 2.91 0.63
CA GLU A 80 4.57 3.74 0.30
C GLU A 80 5.12 4.43 1.55
N ALA A 81 6.43 4.60 1.60
CA ALA A 81 7.10 5.39 2.62
C ALA A 81 8.38 6.01 2.01
N PRO A 82 8.83 7.18 2.49
CA PRO A 82 10.07 7.79 2.02
C PRO A 82 11.25 6.83 2.15
N SER A 83 12.10 6.77 1.13
CA SER A 83 13.29 5.89 1.08
C SER A 83 12.98 4.38 1.07
N PHE A 84 11.74 3.96 0.85
CA PHE A 84 11.36 2.56 0.66
C PHE A 84 10.79 2.32 -0.74
N ALA A 85 10.95 1.09 -1.24
CA ALA A 85 10.27 0.65 -2.45
C ALA A 85 8.76 0.55 -2.20
N VAL A 86 7.95 1.04 -3.14
CA VAL A 86 6.49 0.91 -3.08
C VAL A 86 6.10 -0.57 -3.11
N LYS A 87 5.17 -0.96 -2.25
CA LYS A 87 4.64 -2.32 -2.18
C LYS A 87 3.18 -2.34 -2.63
N LEU A 88 2.86 -3.26 -3.53
CA LEU A 88 1.51 -3.56 -3.97
C LEU A 88 1.13 -4.99 -3.56
N LEU A 89 0.00 -5.14 -2.89
CA LEU A 89 -0.65 -6.42 -2.61
C LEU A 89 -1.94 -6.46 -3.44
N GLU A 90 -2.00 -7.33 -4.44
CA GLU A 90 -3.18 -7.47 -5.28
C GLU A 90 -4.12 -8.56 -4.79
N ASN A 91 -5.41 -8.39 -5.07
CA ASN A 91 -6.47 -9.39 -4.83
C ASN A 91 -6.55 -9.85 -3.36
N VAL A 92 -6.37 -8.91 -2.42
CA VAL A 92 -6.56 -9.17 -0.99
C VAL A 92 -8.03 -9.50 -0.75
N GLN A 93 -8.28 -10.63 -0.09
CA GLN A 93 -9.61 -11.10 0.25
C GLN A 93 -10.06 -10.52 1.59
N VAL A 94 -11.22 -9.87 1.58
CA VAL A 94 -11.83 -9.29 2.77
C VAL A 94 -13.19 -9.94 3.01
N PHE A 95 -13.33 -10.60 4.15
CA PHE A 95 -14.54 -11.31 4.53
C PHE A 95 -15.47 -10.42 5.37
N PRO A 96 -16.79 -10.58 5.23
CA PRO A 96 -17.77 -9.82 6.00
C PRO A 96 -17.61 -10.08 7.50
N ASN A 97 -17.61 -9.01 8.30
CA ASN A 97 -17.48 -9.02 9.76
C ASN A 97 -16.16 -9.62 10.28
N VAL A 98 -15.12 -9.70 9.43
CA VAL A 98 -13.80 -10.20 9.81
C VAL A 98 -12.78 -9.05 9.74
N GLN A 99 -11.86 -9.01 10.70
CA GLN A 99 -10.68 -8.16 10.64
C GLN A 99 -9.52 -8.93 10.01
N THR A 100 -9.08 -8.48 8.84
CA THR A 100 -7.89 -8.96 8.15
C THR A 100 -6.69 -8.12 8.57
N LEU A 101 -5.65 -8.77 9.13
CA LEU A 101 -4.36 -8.15 9.39
C LEU A 101 -3.42 -8.41 8.20
N LEU A 102 -2.91 -7.34 7.59
CA LEU A 102 -1.95 -7.42 6.49
C LEU A 102 -0.56 -7.01 6.96
N GLU A 103 0.34 -7.98 7.01
CA GLU A 103 1.76 -7.79 7.30
C GLU A 103 2.48 -7.34 6.01
N ILE A 104 3.08 -6.16 6.03
CA ILE A 104 3.71 -5.53 4.86
C ILE A 104 5.18 -5.21 5.18
N GLU A 105 6.09 -5.97 4.57
CA GLU A 105 7.51 -5.69 4.62
C GLU A 105 7.90 -4.68 3.54
N LEU A 106 8.40 -3.51 3.96
CA LEU A 106 9.00 -2.51 3.10
C LEU A 106 10.52 -2.71 2.99
N ILE A 107 11.00 -2.60 1.74
CA ILE A 107 12.42 -2.76 1.40
C ILE A 107 13.04 -1.37 1.26
N PRO A 108 14.07 -1.02 2.05
CA PRO A 108 14.78 0.25 1.90
C PRO A 108 15.39 0.36 0.49
N LEU A 109 15.26 1.53 -0.11
CA LEU A 109 15.99 1.87 -1.33
C LEU A 109 17.46 2.13 -0.99
N PRO A 110 18.39 1.83 -1.91
CA PRO A 110 19.78 2.20 -1.72
C PRO A 110 19.90 3.73 -1.56
N GLU A 111 20.74 4.19 -0.63
CA GLU A 111 21.11 5.60 -0.57
C GLU A 111 21.72 5.99 -1.90
N GLN A 112 21.07 6.91 -2.63
CA GLN A 112 21.73 7.58 -3.72
C GLN A 112 22.83 8.43 -3.10
N THR A 113 24.09 8.06 -3.28
CA THR A 113 25.20 8.96 -3.00
C THR A 113 24.88 10.26 -3.74
N PRO A 114 24.70 11.41 -3.06
CA PRO A 114 24.61 12.66 -3.79
C PRO A 114 25.84 12.72 -4.68
N PRO A 115 25.72 13.12 -5.96
CA PRO A 115 26.88 13.28 -6.80
C PRO A 115 27.87 14.14 -6.00
N LEU A 116 29.09 13.63 -5.79
CA LEU A 116 30.19 14.43 -5.25
C LEU A 116 30.07 15.78 -5.95
N SER A 117 29.87 16.86 -5.21
CA SER A 117 29.64 18.18 -5.80
C SER A 117 30.81 18.49 -6.73
N MET A 118 30.67 18.16 -8.01
CA MET A 118 31.57 18.59 -9.06
C MET A 118 31.15 20.00 -9.46
N THR A 119 31.09 20.91 -8.49
CA THR A 119 31.27 22.33 -8.76
C THR A 119 32.76 22.57 -8.95
N ALA A 120 33.33 21.99 -10.00
CA ALA A 120 34.54 22.53 -10.59
C ALA A 120 34.08 23.69 -11.49
N PRO A 121 34.57 24.93 -11.28
CA PRO A 121 34.33 26.01 -12.22
C PRO A 121 34.83 25.56 -13.60
N VAL A 122 33.94 25.53 -14.60
CA VAL A 122 34.34 25.33 -15.99
C VAL A 122 34.81 26.70 -16.50
N GLU A 123 36.12 26.89 -16.61
CA GLU A 123 36.67 28.07 -17.30
C GLU A 123 36.32 28.00 -18.79
N ILE A 124 35.48 28.92 -19.25
CA ILE A 124 35.17 29.08 -20.67
C ILE A 124 36.13 30.13 -21.23
N THR A 125 37.03 29.73 -22.13
CA THR A 125 37.92 30.66 -22.82
C THR A 125 37.15 31.48 -23.86
N PRO A 126 37.42 32.80 -23.99
CA PRO A 126 36.77 33.63 -25.01
C PRO A 126 37.03 33.08 -26.42
N GLN A 127 35.98 33.09 -27.25
CA GLN A 127 36.11 32.67 -28.65
C GLN A 127 36.85 33.75 -29.43
N ASN A 128 37.83 33.33 -30.23
CA ASN A 128 38.56 34.24 -31.11
C ASN A 128 37.68 34.55 -32.32
N LEU A 129 37.36 35.83 -32.53
CA LEU A 129 36.59 36.34 -33.68
C LEU A 129 37.50 36.55 -34.90
#